data_AF-A0A495QR07-F1
#
_entry.id   AF-A0A495QR07-F1
#
_cell.length_a   1.000
_cell.length_b   1.000
_cell.length_c   1.000
_cell.angle_alpha   90.00
_cell.angle_beta   90.00
_cell.angle_gamma   90.00
#
_symmetry.space_group_name_H-M   'P 1'
#
loop_
_entity.id
_entity.type
_entity.pdbx_description
1 polymer ?
#
loop_
_entity_poly.entity_id
_entity_poly.type
_entity_poly.pdbx_seq_one_letter_code
_entity_poly.pdbx_strand_id
1 'polypeptide(L)'
;MDPSGSGRSDQQYESMLDRVDTLLSTFTDSDHFADLTRHQQQEATFVVEGVAELLYGYEDTTLEECDRSSLETVCTRIYPAKMSVEPDHFGAVGPVLAAFFRFLGDRDYHMDGEDLAAHVEGLRDDIVTAAADSGTGSLATSTAMGAVDSGVSPEFMSGDMGDPSVEPDIGMSELGLTPDETAALDDALDALSPESRETLETVTEALLDPTMPASQEAVFDVVDVTREEYQAAMDEALANLQDGDAFRGPGNDQDPSVLDTDQAEWFLELYGRLLVYVNSRFDVVPEIDSYEEFSTAFLDEIRPIRDRLYHEADTEAIITEFVTENPAGLSESALSQVEEWIAYETDEFAVVEHRERDTVFLDPEQPRAFAVTAVHDPYPEKFPPAELPMPVADVVLLPFEDTIVSDGWLRPDPILLGAWDMLLDTDLDATDEEARHRYGVAATLPPEDEPDRSDAEKLRFYTKNKENRERFAEEINRLKNESEELARIYHQQIGKGRARSLGREFREMGLDEAYVAIYDGQVVATAPTESAVRDTLSDIMPDGTTDHPYIYHYDP
;
A
#
# COMPACT_ATOMS: atom_id res chain seq x y z
N MET A 1 19.81 -22.94 21.86
CA MET A 1 19.08 -24.22 21.99
C MET A 1 17.62 -23.80 21.87
N ASP A 2 16.90 -23.98 20.78
CA ASP A 2 16.99 -24.88 19.63
C ASP A 2 16.42 -24.11 18.41
N PRO A 3 17.10 -24.00 17.25
CA PRO A 3 16.59 -23.33 16.07
C PRO A 3 15.90 -24.37 15.17
N SER A 4 14.58 -24.52 15.32
CA SER A 4 13.76 -25.32 14.40
C SER A 4 12.27 -24.96 14.53
N GLY A 5 11.93 -23.74 14.08
CA GLY A 5 10.59 -23.45 13.59
C GLY A 5 10.58 -23.73 12.09
N SER A 6 9.82 -24.73 11.67
CA SER A 6 9.63 -25.13 10.27
C SER A 6 9.08 -23.96 9.45
N GLY A 7 9.94 -23.22 8.74
CA GLY A 7 9.49 -22.29 7.71
C GLY A 7 8.85 -23.09 6.57
N ARG A 8 7.53 -22.94 6.40
CA ARG A 8 6.82 -23.48 5.23
C ARG A 8 7.32 -22.76 3.98
N SER A 9 7.36 -23.46 2.84
CA SER A 9 7.80 -22.86 1.57
C SER A 9 6.64 -22.13 0.89
N ASP A 10 6.92 -21.01 0.21
CA ASP A 10 5.96 -20.22 -0.57
C ASP A 10 5.06 -21.09 -1.47
N GLN A 11 5.62 -22.14 -2.09
CA GLN A 11 4.91 -23.11 -2.91
C GLN A 11 3.76 -23.85 -2.17
N GLN A 12 3.86 -24.07 -0.86
CA GLN A 12 2.82 -24.73 -0.06
C GLN A 12 1.71 -23.76 0.33
N TYR A 13 2.01 -22.46 0.41
CA TYR A 13 1.03 -21.40 0.66
C TYR A 13 0.26 -21.10 -0.63
N GLU A 14 0.94 -20.92 -1.77
CA GLU A 14 0.31 -20.79 -3.09
C GLU A 14 -0.62 -21.98 -3.40
N SER A 15 -0.16 -23.21 -3.14
CA SER A 15 -0.99 -24.41 -3.35
C SER A 15 -2.21 -24.47 -2.44
N MET A 16 -2.21 -23.79 -1.29
CA MET A 16 -3.36 -23.68 -0.40
C MET A 16 -4.34 -22.63 -0.92
N LEU A 17 -3.86 -21.48 -1.40
CA LEU A 17 -4.71 -20.44 -2.02
C LEU A 17 -5.41 -20.95 -3.29
N ASP A 18 -4.67 -21.58 -4.21
CA ASP A 18 -5.23 -22.22 -5.42
C ASP A 18 -6.35 -23.22 -5.07
N ARG A 19 -6.16 -23.91 -3.93
CA ARG A 19 -7.11 -24.90 -3.44
C ARG A 19 -8.38 -24.23 -2.91
N VAL A 20 -8.25 -23.16 -2.14
CA VAL A 20 -9.36 -22.38 -1.59
C VAL A 20 -10.18 -21.74 -2.73
N ASP A 21 -9.53 -21.13 -3.73
CA ASP A 21 -10.20 -20.56 -4.90
C ASP A 21 -11.03 -21.61 -5.65
N THR A 22 -10.44 -22.79 -5.90
CA THR A 22 -11.16 -23.91 -6.52
C THR A 22 -12.40 -24.32 -5.72
N LEU A 23 -12.29 -24.36 -4.38
CA LEU A 23 -13.42 -24.71 -3.51
C LEU A 23 -14.49 -23.61 -3.52
N LEU A 24 -14.10 -22.34 -3.49
CA LEU A 24 -15.01 -21.19 -3.54
C LEU A 24 -15.76 -21.10 -4.87
N SER A 25 -15.06 -21.27 -5.99
CA SER A 25 -15.68 -21.34 -7.31
C SER A 25 -16.76 -22.42 -7.36
N THR A 26 -16.50 -23.61 -6.80
CA THR A 26 -17.50 -24.67 -6.77
C THR A 26 -18.59 -24.50 -5.69
N PHE A 27 -18.32 -23.76 -4.62
CA PHE A 27 -19.28 -23.41 -3.58
C PHE A 27 -20.31 -22.39 -4.08
N THR A 28 -19.86 -21.36 -4.79
CA THR A 28 -20.74 -20.32 -5.35
C THR A 28 -21.78 -20.87 -6.35
N ASP A 29 -21.45 -21.98 -7.02
CA ASP A 29 -22.35 -22.72 -7.91
C ASP A 29 -23.31 -23.70 -7.18
N SER A 30 -23.25 -23.79 -5.84
CA SER A 30 -23.99 -24.78 -5.07
C SER A 30 -25.31 -24.27 -4.47
N ASP A 31 -26.23 -25.21 -4.18
CA ASP A 31 -27.48 -24.89 -3.48
C ASP A 31 -27.22 -24.31 -2.07
N HIS A 32 -26.13 -24.72 -1.41
CA HIS A 32 -25.73 -24.20 -0.10
C HIS A 32 -25.40 -22.69 -0.13
N PHE A 33 -24.79 -22.21 -1.22
CA PHE A 33 -24.54 -20.78 -1.42
C PHE A 33 -25.82 -20.03 -1.81
N ALA A 34 -26.67 -20.64 -2.64
CA ALA A 34 -27.95 -20.06 -3.04
C ALA A 34 -28.92 -19.83 -1.86
N ASP A 35 -28.81 -20.64 -0.81
CA ASP A 35 -29.61 -20.53 0.41
C ASP A 35 -29.14 -19.42 1.38
N LEU A 36 -27.94 -18.86 1.18
CA LEU A 36 -27.46 -17.70 1.93
C LEU A 36 -28.25 -16.43 1.57
N THR A 37 -28.36 -15.50 2.53
CA THR A 37 -28.90 -14.17 2.24
C THR A 37 -27.99 -13.41 1.27
N ARG A 38 -28.52 -12.39 0.58
CA ARG A 38 -27.73 -11.58 -0.36
C ARG A 38 -26.48 -10.97 0.29
N HIS A 39 -26.58 -10.50 1.53
CA HIS A 39 -25.43 -9.97 2.27
C HIS A 39 -24.41 -11.08 2.56
N GLN A 40 -24.83 -12.23 3.08
CA GLN A 40 -23.93 -13.38 3.31
C GLN A 40 -23.27 -13.90 2.02
N GLN A 41 -23.96 -13.84 0.87
CA GLN A 41 -23.36 -14.19 -0.42
C GLN A 41 -22.27 -13.20 -0.83
N GLN A 42 -22.42 -11.91 -0.51
CA GLN A 42 -21.40 -10.88 -0.76
C GLN A 42 -20.17 -11.07 0.16
N GLU A 43 -20.40 -11.43 1.42
CA GLU A 43 -19.32 -11.69 2.39
C GLU A 43 -18.63 -13.05 2.20
N ALA A 44 -19.21 -13.95 1.41
CA ALA A 44 -18.85 -15.37 1.43
C ALA A 44 -17.39 -15.65 1.06
N THR A 45 -16.91 -15.01 0.01
CA THR A 45 -15.53 -15.14 -0.47
C THR A 45 -14.54 -14.68 0.61
N PHE A 46 -14.72 -13.45 1.08
CA PHE A 46 -13.86 -12.83 2.08
C PHE A 46 -13.79 -13.64 3.39
N VAL A 47 -14.94 -14.12 3.87
CA VAL A 47 -15.01 -14.94 5.09
C VAL A 47 -14.25 -16.26 4.93
N VAL A 48 -14.46 -16.96 3.81
CA VAL A 48 -13.86 -18.29 3.61
C VAL A 48 -12.36 -18.19 3.39
N GLU A 49 -11.89 -17.23 2.59
CA GLU A 49 -10.46 -16.97 2.37
C GLU A 49 -9.78 -16.53 3.66
N GLY A 50 -10.32 -15.51 4.33
CA GLY A 50 -9.73 -14.99 5.57
C GLY A 50 -9.63 -16.06 6.67
N VAL A 51 -10.64 -16.94 6.81
CA VAL A 51 -10.56 -18.06 7.75
C VAL A 51 -9.58 -19.13 7.29
N ALA A 52 -9.51 -19.45 5.99
CA ALA A 52 -8.56 -20.42 5.45
C ALA A 52 -7.10 -20.01 5.72
N GLU A 53 -6.79 -18.75 5.47
CA GLU A 53 -5.46 -18.19 5.69
C GLU A 53 -5.09 -18.17 7.17
N LEU A 54 -6.02 -17.79 8.04
CA LEU A 54 -5.76 -17.78 9.48
C LEU A 54 -5.64 -19.19 10.06
N LEU A 55 -6.42 -20.16 9.57
CA LEU A 55 -6.25 -21.58 9.92
C LEU A 55 -4.88 -22.09 9.48
N TYR A 56 -4.45 -21.73 8.27
CA TYR A 56 -3.15 -22.13 7.76
C TYR A 56 -2.02 -21.46 8.56
N GLY A 57 -2.07 -20.14 8.72
CA GLY A 57 -1.04 -19.32 9.33
C GLY A 57 -0.87 -19.56 10.83
N TYR A 58 -1.96 -19.76 11.57
CA TYR A 58 -1.94 -19.82 13.04
C TYR A 58 -2.19 -21.22 13.61
N GLU A 59 -2.95 -22.07 12.92
CA GLU A 59 -3.35 -23.39 13.43
C GLU A 59 -2.73 -24.57 12.65
N ASP A 60 -1.91 -24.31 11.62
CA ASP A 60 -1.27 -25.35 10.79
C ASP A 60 -2.27 -26.38 10.23
N THR A 61 -3.44 -25.89 9.83
CA THR A 61 -4.52 -26.72 9.28
C THR A 61 -5.20 -26.02 8.10
N THR A 62 -6.02 -26.76 7.37
CA THR A 62 -6.78 -26.26 6.21
C THR A 62 -8.28 -26.37 6.49
N LEU A 63 -9.12 -25.71 5.68
CA LEU A 63 -10.58 -25.84 5.79
C LEU A 63 -11.06 -27.29 5.64
N GLU A 64 -10.31 -28.14 4.93
CA GLU A 64 -10.65 -29.56 4.71
C GLU A 64 -10.23 -30.45 5.89
N GLU A 65 -9.30 -29.98 6.75
CA GLU A 65 -8.66 -30.77 7.80
C GLU A 65 -8.86 -30.20 9.22
N CYS A 66 -9.45 -29.00 9.34
CA CYS A 66 -9.61 -28.32 10.61
C CYS A 66 -10.54 -29.07 11.56
N ASP A 67 -10.27 -28.95 12.86
CA ASP A 67 -11.16 -29.41 13.92
C ASP A 67 -11.90 -28.24 14.59
N ARG A 68 -12.80 -28.58 15.52
CA ARG A 68 -13.56 -27.59 16.28
C ARG A 68 -12.66 -26.62 17.06
N SER A 69 -11.57 -27.11 17.64
CA SER A 69 -10.69 -26.28 18.48
C SER A 69 -9.96 -25.22 17.64
N SER A 70 -9.47 -25.59 16.47
CA SER A 70 -8.82 -24.65 15.56
C SER A 70 -9.82 -23.64 15.00
N LEU A 71 -11.04 -24.06 14.66
CA LEU A 71 -12.10 -23.14 14.22
C LEU A 71 -12.57 -22.19 15.32
N GLU A 72 -12.76 -22.68 16.55
CA GLU A 72 -13.12 -21.85 17.69
C GLU A 72 -12.07 -20.78 17.93
N THR A 73 -10.80 -21.18 17.92
CA THR A 73 -9.65 -20.26 18.11
C THR A 73 -9.56 -19.22 17.00
N VAL A 74 -9.69 -19.62 15.74
CA VAL A 74 -9.64 -18.69 14.61
C VAL A 74 -10.86 -17.76 14.63
N CYS A 75 -12.07 -18.29 14.71
CA CYS A 75 -13.29 -17.49 14.55
C CYS A 75 -13.54 -16.54 15.72
N THR A 76 -13.22 -16.92 16.97
CA THR A 76 -13.57 -16.11 18.16
C THR A 76 -12.41 -15.28 18.70
N ARG A 77 -11.18 -15.49 18.23
CA ARG A 77 -10.01 -14.78 18.78
C ARG A 77 -9.13 -14.16 17.70
N ILE A 78 -8.78 -14.92 16.66
CA ILE A 78 -7.79 -14.45 15.67
C ILE A 78 -8.47 -13.61 14.60
N TYR A 79 -9.54 -14.13 13.98
CA TYR A 79 -10.29 -13.46 12.93
C TYR A 79 -10.83 -12.09 13.39
N PRO A 80 -11.53 -11.96 14.54
CA PRO A 80 -12.06 -10.66 14.96
C PRO A 80 -10.97 -9.63 15.29
N ALA A 81 -9.82 -10.08 15.81
CA ALA A 81 -8.70 -9.21 16.14
C ALA A 81 -7.80 -8.84 14.95
N LYS A 82 -7.96 -9.52 13.81
CA LYS A 82 -7.13 -9.34 12.60
C LYS A 82 -7.86 -8.68 11.45
N MET A 83 -9.18 -8.72 11.44
CA MET A 83 -9.99 -8.13 10.37
C MET A 83 -10.39 -6.70 10.72
N SER A 84 -10.10 -5.76 9.80
CA SER A 84 -10.58 -4.37 9.86
C SER A 84 -11.77 -4.22 8.90
N VAL A 85 -12.95 -4.62 9.37
CA VAL A 85 -14.19 -4.73 8.57
C VAL A 85 -15.38 -4.19 9.37
N GLU A 86 -16.46 -3.80 8.67
CA GLU A 86 -17.67 -3.28 9.32
C GLU A 86 -18.27 -4.28 10.32
N PRO A 87 -18.86 -3.82 11.45
CA PRO A 87 -19.44 -4.72 12.46
C PRO A 87 -20.43 -5.75 11.92
N ASP A 88 -21.19 -5.40 10.87
CA ASP A 88 -22.17 -6.26 10.24
C ASP A 88 -21.53 -7.49 9.56
N HIS A 89 -20.28 -7.38 9.10
CA HIS A 89 -19.50 -8.47 8.51
C HIS A 89 -19.39 -9.69 9.45
N PHE A 90 -19.10 -9.45 10.73
CA PHE A 90 -18.93 -10.52 11.72
C PHE A 90 -20.22 -11.32 11.93
N GLY A 91 -21.39 -10.71 11.67
CA GLY A 91 -22.68 -11.39 11.68
C GLY A 91 -22.86 -12.41 10.54
N ALA A 92 -22.10 -12.27 9.45
CA ALA A 92 -22.10 -13.17 8.29
C ALA A 92 -21.12 -14.34 8.41
N VAL A 93 -20.03 -14.19 9.19
CA VAL A 93 -18.97 -15.20 9.37
C VAL A 93 -19.54 -16.57 9.73
N GLY A 94 -20.33 -16.66 10.81
CA GLY A 94 -20.90 -17.92 11.27
C GLY A 94 -21.77 -18.63 10.22
N PRO A 95 -22.82 -17.98 9.69
CA PRO A 95 -23.69 -18.55 8.66
C PRO A 95 -23.00 -18.96 7.36
N VAL A 96 -22.04 -18.15 6.88
CA VAL A 96 -21.27 -18.45 5.65
C VAL A 96 -20.43 -19.70 5.84
N LEU A 97 -19.63 -19.76 6.91
CA LEU A 97 -18.77 -20.91 7.19
C LEU A 97 -19.60 -22.17 7.40
N ALA A 98 -20.76 -22.07 8.06
CA ALA A 98 -21.65 -23.21 8.23
C ALA A 98 -22.21 -23.73 6.90
N ALA A 99 -22.61 -22.84 5.98
CA ALA A 99 -23.00 -23.25 4.63
C ALA A 99 -21.82 -23.89 3.87
N PHE A 100 -20.61 -23.33 4.01
CA PHE A 100 -19.41 -23.84 3.38
C PHE A 100 -19.01 -25.24 3.90
N PHE A 101 -19.06 -25.48 5.21
CA PHE A 101 -18.75 -26.79 5.79
C PHE A 101 -19.76 -27.88 5.42
N ARG A 102 -21.06 -27.54 5.31
CA ARG A 102 -22.07 -28.47 4.77
C ARG A 102 -21.78 -28.83 3.32
N PHE A 103 -21.39 -27.83 2.52
CA PHE A 103 -20.95 -28.04 1.14
C PHE A 103 -19.72 -28.96 1.02
N LEU A 104 -18.73 -28.80 1.90
CA LEU A 104 -17.57 -29.69 1.95
C LEU A 104 -17.96 -31.11 2.42
N GLY A 105 -18.84 -31.22 3.41
CA GLY A 105 -19.35 -32.51 3.89
C GLY A 105 -20.02 -33.34 2.78
N ASP A 106 -20.77 -32.69 1.89
CA ASP A 106 -21.41 -33.35 0.73
C ASP A 106 -20.42 -33.84 -0.35
N ARG A 107 -19.19 -33.34 -0.33
CA ARG A 107 -18.12 -33.66 -1.30
C ARG A 107 -17.10 -34.71 -0.80
N ASP A 108 -17.40 -35.38 0.32
CA ASP A 108 -16.70 -36.56 0.84
C ASP A 108 -15.24 -36.29 1.29
N TYR A 109 -14.98 -35.13 1.87
CA TYR A 109 -13.66 -34.71 2.40
C TYR A 109 -13.19 -35.43 3.67
N HIS A 110 -13.76 -36.58 4.04
CA HIS A 110 -13.50 -37.26 5.32
C HIS A 110 -13.67 -36.37 6.56
N MET A 111 -14.40 -35.27 6.44
CA MET A 111 -14.74 -34.34 7.51
C MET A 111 -16.23 -34.42 7.86
N ASP A 112 -16.57 -34.20 9.12
CA ASP A 112 -17.97 -34.14 9.57
C ASP A 112 -18.51 -32.71 9.36
N GLY A 113 -18.86 -32.40 8.11
CA GLY A 113 -19.24 -31.05 7.69
C GLY A 113 -20.45 -30.49 8.44
N GLU A 114 -21.43 -31.32 8.79
CA GLU A 114 -22.60 -30.89 9.58
C GLU A 114 -22.21 -30.57 11.02
N ASP A 115 -21.27 -31.33 11.59
CA ASP A 115 -20.78 -31.09 12.95
C ASP A 115 -19.99 -29.78 13.06
N LEU A 116 -19.11 -29.50 12.09
CA LEU A 116 -18.36 -28.25 12.02
C LEU A 116 -19.28 -27.05 11.72
N ALA A 117 -20.25 -27.23 10.83
CA ALA A 117 -21.26 -26.21 10.54
C ALA A 117 -22.08 -25.84 11.78
N ALA A 118 -22.57 -26.85 12.53
CA ALA A 118 -23.30 -26.63 13.77
C ALA A 118 -22.43 -25.97 14.85
N HIS A 119 -21.14 -26.30 14.89
CA HIS A 119 -20.20 -25.69 15.82
C HIS A 119 -20.01 -24.19 15.53
N VAL A 120 -19.72 -23.82 14.28
CA VAL A 120 -19.48 -22.43 13.88
C VAL A 120 -20.75 -21.57 13.93
N GLU A 121 -21.92 -22.15 13.62
CA GLU A 121 -23.21 -21.49 13.89
C GLU A 121 -23.41 -21.17 15.38
N GLY A 122 -22.95 -22.07 16.27
CA GLY A 122 -23.00 -21.86 17.71
C GLY A 122 -22.07 -20.77 18.22
N LEU A 123 -20.99 -20.46 17.48
CA LEU A 123 -20.03 -19.41 17.81
C LEU A 123 -20.48 -18.02 17.32
N ARG A 124 -21.58 -17.91 16.56
CA ARG A 124 -21.99 -16.66 15.90
C ARG A 124 -22.00 -15.45 16.84
N ASP A 125 -22.62 -15.58 18.01
CA ASP A 125 -22.72 -14.47 18.97
C ASP A 125 -21.37 -14.18 19.62
N ASP A 126 -20.53 -15.21 19.82
CA ASP A 126 -19.18 -15.08 20.38
C ASP A 126 -18.23 -14.40 19.39
N ILE A 127 -18.36 -14.65 18.07
CA ILE A 127 -17.59 -13.98 17.01
C ILE A 127 -17.91 -12.48 17.00
N VAL A 128 -19.21 -12.13 17.05
CA VAL A 128 -19.65 -10.72 17.07
C VAL A 128 -19.23 -10.03 18.37
N THR A 129 -19.34 -10.71 19.51
CA THR A 129 -18.90 -10.18 20.81
C THR A 129 -17.39 -9.98 20.83
N ALA A 130 -16.62 -10.96 20.36
CA ALA A 130 -15.17 -10.86 20.28
C ALA A 130 -14.71 -9.75 19.34
N ALA A 131 -15.42 -9.51 18.22
CA ALA A 131 -15.14 -8.38 17.35
C ALA A 131 -15.30 -7.04 18.09
N ALA A 132 -16.38 -6.89 18.86
CA ALA A 132 -16.63 -5.72 19.69
C ALA A 132 -15.60 -5.54 20.82
N ASP A 133 -15.18 -6.65 21.45
CA ASP A 133 -14.23 -6.64 22.58
C ASP A 133 -12.75 -6.54 22.15
N SER A 134 -12.42 -6.96 20.92
CA SER A 134 -11.04 -7.04 20.41
C SER A 134 -10.35 -5.70 20.22
N GLY A 135 -11.01 -4.57 20.55
CA GLY A 135 -10.40 -3.26 20.38
C GLY A 135 -10.14 -2.94 18.90
N THR A 136 -10.98 -3.44 17.98
CA THR A 136 -11.13 -2.85 16.63
C THR A 136 -11.54 -1.37 16.70
N GLY A 137 -11.77 -0.82 17.90
CA GLY A 137 -11.61 0.60 18.24
C GLY A 137 -10.17 1.05 18.52
N SER A 138 -9.17 0.62 17.73
CA SER A 138 -8.04 1.51 17.45
C SER A 138 -8.57 2.61 16.51
N LEU A 139 -8.09 3.85 16.70
CA LEU A 139 -8.49 5.15 16.12
C LEU A 139 -9.13 5.18 14.71
N ALA A 140 -8.92 4.18 13.85
CA ALA A 140 -9.55 4.08 12.53
C ALA A 140 -11.10 3.95 12.57
N THR A 141 -11.68 3.30 13.58
CA THR A 141 -13.14 3.05 13.61
C THR A 141 -13.94 4.21 14.22
N SER A 142 -13.36 5.00 15.13
CA SER A 142 -14.04 6.20 15.68
C SER A 142 -14.20 7.29 14.62
N THR A 143 -13.25 7.41 13.69
CA THR A 143 -13.30 8.36 12.57
C THR A 143 -14.33 7.97 11.52
N ALA A 144 -14.56 6.67 11.27
CA ALA A 144 -15.53 6.21 10.27
C ALA A 144 -17.00 6.25 10.76
N MET A 145 -17.26 6.06 12.07
CA MET A 145 -18.62 6.01 12.61
C MET A 145 -19.18 7.35 13.12
N GLY A 146 -18.34 8.39 13.26
CA GLY A 146 -18.78 9.73 13.68
C GLY A 146 -19.72 10.44 12.68
N ALA A 147 -19.79 9.95 11.44
CA ALA A 147 -20.54 10.61 10.36
C ALA A 147 -22.00 10.13 10.19
N VAL A 148 -22.50 9.13 10.94
CA VAL A 148 -23.79 8.48 10.58
C VAL A 148 -24.93 8.56 11.60
N ASP A 149 -24.74 8.77 12.90
CA ASP A 149 -25.92 8.70 13.81
C ASP A 149 -25.97 9.78 14.90
N SER A 150 -26.24 11.00 14.48
CA SER A 150 -26.84 12.03 15.31
C SER A 150 -28.27 11.61 15.75
N GLY A 151 -28.43 10.90 16.87
CA GLY A 151 -29.79 10.72 17.44
C GLY A 151 -30.07 9.70 18.55
N VAL A 152 -29.58 9.91 19.78
CA VAL A 152 -30.17 9.50 21.09
C VAL A 152 -30.13 8.01 21.51
N SER A 153 -29.52 7.76 22.68
CA SER A 153 -29.34 6.48 23.44
C SER A 153 -30.64 5.76 23.89
N PRO A 154 -30.59 4.47 24.36
CA PRO A 154 -30.27 4.20 25.79
C PRO A 154 -29.63 2.82 26.17
N GLU A 155 -28.71 2.92 27.14
CA GLU A 155 -28.60 2.17 28.43
C GLU A 155 -28.27 0.65 28.56
N PHE A 156 -27.34 0.39 29.51
CA PHE A 156 -27.03 -0.81 30.32
C PHE A 156 -26.29 -1.98 29.60
N MET A 157 -25.17 -2.54 30.12
CA MET A 157 -24.90 -2.98 31.50
C MET A 157 -23.40 -3.04 31.85
N SER A 158 -23.15 -2.68 33.10
CA SER A 158 -22.00 -2.93 33.98
C SER A 158 -21.20 -4.24 33.80
N GLY A 159 -19.87 -4.13 33.86
CA GLY A 159 -18.95 -5.24 34.13
C GLY A 159 -17.53 -4.78 34.47
N ASP A 160 -17.20 -4.76 35.78
CA ASP A 160 -15.88 -4.80 36.42
C ASP A 160 -14.81 -3.76 36.00
N MET A 161 -14.82 -2.61 36.68
CA MET A 161 -13.68 -1.68 36.73
C MET A 161 -12.52 -2.34 37.49
N GLY A 162 -11.44 -2.65 36.78
CA GLY A 162 -10.13 -2.90 37.35
C GLY A 162 -9.63 -1.72 38.20
N ASP A 163 -8.73 -2.02 39.12
CA ASP A 163 -8.17 -1.16 40.16
C ASP A 163 -7.86 0.29 39.71
N PRO A 164 -8.47 1.33 40.32
CA PRO A 164 -8.27 2.74 39.95
C PRO A 164 -6.93 3.32 40.46
N SER A 165 -5.94 2.46 40.72
CA SER A 165 -4.64 2.84 41.30
C SER A 165 -3.47 2.62 40.33
N VAL A 166 -3.75 2.31 39.07
CA VAL A 166 -2.74 2.22 38.01
C VAL A 166 -3.06 3.34 37.02
N GLU A 167 -2.24 4.39 37.07
CA GLU A 167 -2.20 5.41 36.02
C GLU A 167 -2.01 4.69 34.67
N PRO A 168 -2.76 5.04 33.62
CA PRO A 168 -2.48 4.52 32.29
C PRO A 168 -1.15 5.13 31.87
N ASP A 169 -0.07 4.36 31.99
CA ASP A 169 1.19 4.65 31.32
C ASP A 169 0.94 4.42 29.82
N ILE A 170 0.39 5.45 29.16
CA ILE A 170 0.41 5.54 27.70
C ILE A 170 1.88 5.72 27.36
N GLY A 171 2.56 4.60 27.14
CA GLY A 171 3.97 4.62 26.80
C GLY A 171 4.16 5.48 25.55
N MET A 172 4.94 6.57 25.70
CA MET A 172 5.41 7.49 24.65
C MET A 172 6.04 6.79 23.42
N SER A 173 6.20 5.47 23.46
CA SER A 173 6.46 4.59 22.32
C SER A 173 5.38 4.59 21.23
N GLU A 174 4.15 5.04 21.51
CA GLU A 174 3.08 5.11 20.49
C GLU A 174 3.20 6.33 19.55
N LEU A 175 4.01 7.34 19.90
CA LEU A 175 4.23 8.54 19.08
C LEU A 175 5.37 8.39 18.06
N GLY A 176 6.02 7.22 17.96
CA GLY A 176 7.13 6.99 17.04
C GLY A 176 8.40 7.80 17.32
N LEU A 177 8.44 8.54 18.44
CA LEU A 177 9.57 9.40 18.81
C LEU A 177 10.80 8.56 19.15
N THR A 178 11.96 9.00 18.65
CA THR A 178 13.25 8.48 19.07
C THR A 178 13.49 8.75 20.56
N PRO A 179 14.38 8.00 21.23
CA PRO A 179 14.70 8.25 22.64
C PRO A 179 15.21 9.66 22.92
N ASP A 180 15.90 10.28 21.94
CA ASP A 180 16.42 11.64 22.07
C ASP A 180 15.29 12.68 21.93
N GLU A 181 14.33 12.46 21.04
CA GLU A 181 13.12 13.30 20.91
C GLU A 181 12.20 13.18 22.10
N THR A 182 12.05 11.98 22.66
CA THR A 182 11.26 11.74 23.88
C THR A 182 11.86 12.51 25.06
N ALA A 183 13.19 12.46 25.21
CA ALA A 183 13.88 13.20 26.27
C ALA A 183 13.78 14.72 26.09
N ALA A 184 13.87 15.22 24.85
CA ALA A 184 13.70 16.64 24.56
C ALA A 184 12.26 17.12 24.84
N LEU A 185 11.27 16.29 24.52
CA LEU A 185 9.87 16.56 24.81
C LEU A 185 9.61 16.59 26.32
N ASP A 186 10.13 15.63 27.07
CA ASP A 186 10.04 15.61 28.54
C ASP A 186 10.69 16.86 29.15
N ASP A 187 11.88 17.24 28.71
CA ASP A 187 12.58 18.44 29.20
C ASP A 187 11.78 19.73 28.88
N ALA A 188 11.13 19.80 27.72
CA ALA A 188 10.30 20.95 27.33
C ALA A 188 8.99 21.04 28.13
N LEU A 189 8.34 19.90 28.40
CA LEU A 189 7.16 19.82 29.27
C LEU A 189 7.50 20.17 30.73
N ASP A 190 8.69 19.77 31.20
CA ASP A 190 9.21 20.15 32.52
C ASP A 190 9.54 21.66 32.61
N ALA A 191 9.88 22.29 31.49
CA ALA A 191 10.17 23.72 31.41
C ALA A 191 8.92 24.62 31.36
N LEU A 192 7.73 24.06 31.11
CA LEU A 192 6.47 24.81 31.06
C LEU A 192 6.13 25.53 32.37
N SER A 193 5.54 26.71 32.24
CA SER A 193 4.89 27.40 33.34
C SER A 193 3.81 26.52 33.99
N PRO A 194 3.51 26.70 35.29
CA PRO A 194 2.46 25.92 35.96
C PRO A 194 1.09 26.06 35.29
N GLU A 195 0.77 27.26 34.79
CA GLU A 195 -0.49 27.56 34.10
C GLU A 195 -0.55 26.82 32.75
N SER A 196 0.52 26.85 31.95
CA SER A 196 0.56 26.13 30.67
C SER A 196 0.53 24.62 30.83
N ARG A 197 1.22 24.06 31.84
CA ARG A 197 1.18 22.62 32.13
C ARG A 197 -0.22 22.15 32.53
N GLU A 198 -0.87 22.85 33.45
CA GLU A 198 -2.26 22.57 33.85
C GLU A 198 -3.22 22.65 32.66
N THR A 199 -3.01 23.63 31.78
CA THR A 199 -3.77 23.80 30.54
C THR A 199 -3.64 22.59 29.60
N LEU A 200 -2.41 22.14 29.32
CA LEU A 200 -2.16 21.00 28.43
C LEU A 200 -2.62 19.68 29.03
N GLU A 201 -2.41 19.48 30.33
CA GLU A 201 -2.87 18.29 31.06
C GLU A 201 -4.39 18.19 31.03
N THR A 202 -5.11 19.29 31.30
CA THR A 202 -6.59 19.34 31.26
C THR A 202 -7.15 18.96 29.88
N VAL A 203 -6.56 19.48 28.80
CA VAL A 203 -7.00 19.18 27.44
C VAL A 203 -6.64 17.75 27.05
N THR A 204 -5.45 17.27 27.42
CA THR A 204 -4.99 15.91 27.13
C THR A 204 -5.81 14.86 27.86
N GLU A 205 -6.10 15.05 29.16
CA GLU A 205 -6.99 14.17 29.92
C GLU A 205 -8.38 14.10 29.30
N ALA A 206 -8.91 15.24 28.86
CA ALA A 206 -10.21 15.30 28.21
C ALA A 206 -10.23 14.59 26.85
N LEU A 207 -9.14 14.63 26.09
CA LEU A 207 -9.01 13.91 24.82
C LEU A 207 -8.87 12.40 24.99
N LEU A 208 -8.29 11.97 26.12
CA LEU A 208 -8.11 10.56 26.47
C LEU A 208 -9.36 9.97 27.16
N ASP A 209 -10.29 10.80 27.61
CA ASP A 209 -11.54 10.36 28.23
C ASP A 209 -12.56 9.93 27.15
N PRO A 210 -12.92 8.62 27.06
CA PRO A 210 -13.84 8.11 26.06
C PRO A 210 -15.29 8.61 26.23
N THR A 211 -15.60 9.34 27.32
CA THR A 211 -16.89 9.98 27.56
C THR A 211 -16.97 11.42 27.07
N MET A 212 -15.83 11.99 26.65
CA MET A 212 -15.72 13.34 26.11
C MET A 212 -15.97 13.36 24.59
N PRO A 213 -16.16 14.55 23.98
CA PRO A 213 -16.45 14.67 22.56
C PRO A 213 -15.34 14.07 21.69
N ALA A 214 -15.72 13.34 20.63
CA ALA A 214 -14.78 12.64 19.74
C ALA A 214 -13.90 13.57 18.87
N SER A 215 -14.34 14.82 18.67
CA SER A 215 -13.57 15.84 17.96
C SER A 215 -12.85 16.75 18.94
N GLN A 216 -11.55 16.98 18.71
CA GLN A 216 -10.70 17.87 19.50
C GLN A 216 -11.32 19.27 19.69
N GLU A 217 -11.97 19.80 18.65
CA GLU A 217 -12.67 21.09 18.72
C GLU A 217 -13.77 21.12 19.79
N ALA A 218 -14.59 20.07 19.87
CA ALA A 218 -15.69 20.00 20.83
C ALA A 218 -15.20 19.79 22.27
N VAL A 219 -13.93 19.40 22.48
CA VAL A 219 -13.36 19.28 23.84
C VAL A 219 -13.32 20.65 24.52
N PHE A 220 -12.95 21.71 23.79
CA PHE A 220 -12.90 23.09 24.31
C PHE A 220 -14.26 23.65 24.74
N ASP A 221 -15.37 23.08 24.27
CA ASP A 221 -16.71 23.44 24.73
C ASP A 221 -17.05 22.85 26.11
N VAL A 222 -16.29 21.86 26.57
CA VAL A 222 -16.59 21.04 27.76
C VAL A 222 -15.53 21.20 28.84
N VAL A 223 -14.29 21.55 28.47
CA VAL A 223 -13.21 21.87 29.42
C VAL A 223 -13.19 23.36 29.78
N ASP A 224 -12.72 23.69 30.99
CA ASP A 224 -12.56 25.09 31.45
C ASP A 224 -11.23 25.69 30.95
N VAL A 225 -10.94 25.49 29.67
CA VAL A 225 -9.74 25.96 28.97
C VAL A 225 -10.19 26.56 27.64
N THR A 226 -9.83 27.82 27.39
CA THR A 226 -10.10 28.45 26.09
C THR A 226 -9.06 28.01 25.04
N ARG A 227 -9.44 28.07 23.76
CA ARG A 227 -8.53 27.81 22.62
C ARG A 227 -7.29 28.72 22.69
N GLU A 228 -7.45 29.98 23.08
CA GLU A 228 -6.34 30.94 23.25
C GLU A 228 -5.37 30.54 24.37
N GLU A 229 -5.87 30.03 25.49
CA GLU A 229 -5.05 29.55 26.61
C GLU A 229 -4.28 28.28 26.24
N TYR A 230 -4.95 27.33 25.58
CA TYR A 230 -4.30 26.12 25.07
C TYR A 230 -3.22 26.45 24.05
N GLN A 231 -3.50 27.37 23.13
CA GLN A 231 -2.54 27.78 22.12
C GLN A 231 -1.33 28.49 22.74
N ALA A 232 -1.54 29.37 23.72
CA ALA A 232 -0.43 30.00 24.45
C ALA A 232 0.43 28.96 25.20
N ALA A 233 -0.19 27.90 25.74
CA ALA A 233 0.52 26.81 26.38
C ALA A 233 1.32 25.95 25.38
N MET A 234 0.79 25.74 24.16
CA MET A 234 1.48 25.05 23.08
C MET A 234 2.64 25.87 22.50
N ASP A 235 2.45 27.18 22.32
CA ASP A 235 3.51 28.08 21.91
C ASP A 235 4.67 28.10 22.92
N GLU A 236 4.37 28.05 24.23
CA GLU A 236 5.38 27.93 25.28
C GLU A 236 6.12 26.59 25.20
N ALA A 237 5.39 25.48 24.96
CA ALA A 237 5.98 24.16 24.80
C ALA A 237 6.91 24.11 23.58
N LEU A 238 6.46 24.63 22.44
CA LEU A 238 7.23 24.71 21.21
C LEU A 238 8.46 25.62 21.35
N ALA A 239 8.34 26.76 22.03
CA ALA A 239 9.47 27.64 22.30
C ALA A 239 10.53 26.96 23.19
N ASN A 240 10.12 26.14 24.15
CA ASN A 240 11.02 25.35 24.99
C ASN A 240 11.66 24.18 24.21
N LEU A 241 10.94 23.62 23.23
CA LEU A 241 11.46 22.59 22.31
C LEU A 241 12.51 23.13 21.34
N GLN A 242 12.35 24.37 20.85
CA GLN A 242 13.27 25.00 19.88
C GLN A 242 14.68 25.29 20.43
N ASP A 243 14.89 25.24 21.75
CA ASP A 243 16.22 25.33 22.38
C ASP A 243 16.97 23.97 22.39
N GLY A 244 16.30 22.88 22.02
CA GLY A 244 16.87 21.56 21.76
C GLY A 244 16.90 21.24 20.27
N ASP A 245 18.03 20.74 19.76
CA ASP A 245 18.24 20.29 18.36
C ASP A 245 17.27 19.16 17.88
N ALA A 246 16.26 18.79 18.68
CA ALA A 246 15.43 17.60 18.53
C ALA A 246 14.08 17.83 17.85
N PHE A 247 13.61 19.07 17.70
CA PHE A 247 12.45 19.41 16.89
C PHE A 247 12.90 20.42 15.83
N ARG A 248 13.48 19.91 14.73
CA ARG A 248 13.86 20.74 13.59
C ARG A 248 12.61 21.33 12.95
N GLY A 249 12.74 22.50 12.31
CA GLY A 249 11.71 23.06 11.44
C GLY A 249 11.36 22.09 10.31
N PRO A 250 10.34 22.37 9.49
CA PRO A 250 9.92 21.42 8.47
C PRO A 250 11.09 21.15 7.52
N GLY A 251 11.56 19.91 7.46
CA GLY A 251 12.71 19.51 6.64
C GLY A 251 13.91 18.97 7.42
N ASN A 252 14.94 18.51 6.70
CA ASN A 252 16.13 17.92 7.30
C ASN A 252 17.40 18.27 6.51
N ASP A 253 18.12 19.30 6.94
CA ASP A 253 19.38 19.77 6.33
C ASP A 253 20.49 18.69 6.22
N GLN A 254 20.34 17.55 6.91
CA GLN A 254 21.33 16.47 6.92
C GLN A 254 20.97 15.29 6.02
N ASP A 255 19.71 15.15 5.63
CA ASP A 255 19.25 14.06 4.79
C ASP A 255 19.01 14.55 3.35
N PRO A 256 19.80 14.11 2.36
CA PRO A 256 19.66 14.56 0.98
C PRO A 256 18.41 14.03 0.26
N SER A 257 17.59 13.19 0.90
CA SER A 257 16.28 12.73 0.40
C SER A 257 15.10 13.53 0.91
N VAL A 258 15.37 14.54 1.75
CA VAL A 258 14.40 15.48 2.30
C VAL A 258 14.77 16.89 1.82
N LEU A 259 13.78 17.75 1.65
CA LEU A 259 14.01 19.17 1.48
C LEU A 259 14.81 19.75 2.65
N ASP A 260 15.65 20.75 2.37
CA ASP A 260 16.23 21.55 3.45
C ASP A 260 15.15 22.40 4.14
N THR A 261 15.48 22.89 5.33
CA THR A 261 14.50 23.57 6.19
C THR A 261 13.88 24.79 5.50
N ASP A 262 14.68 25.61 4.81
CA ASP A 262 14.20 26.82 4.14
C ASP A 262 13.29 26.45 2.95
N GLN A 263 13.65 25.41 2.20
CA GLN A 263 12.86 24.91 1.08
C GLN A 263 11.50 24.36 1.52
N ALA A 264 11.47 23.56 2.58
CA ALA A 264 10.26 22.95 3.09
C ALA A 264 9.31 23.97 3.76
N GLU A 265 9.85 24.93 4.53
CA GLU A 265 9.05 26.06 5.03
C GLU A 265 8.40 26.83 3.89
N TRP A 266 9.17 27.13 2.84
CA TRP A 266 8.65 27.85 1.68
C TRP A 266 7.59 27.06 0.92
N PHE A 267 7.79 25.75 0.70
CA PHE A 267 6.79 24.87 0.10
C PHE A 267 5.47 24.88 0.88
N LEU A 268 5.54 24.64 2.20
CA LEU A 268 4.35 24.57 3.07
C LEU A 268 3.62 25.90 3.13
N GLU A 269 4.34 27.03 3.13
CA GLU A 269 3.72 28.35 3.09
C GLU A 269 2.94 28.58 1.78
N LEU A 270 3.54 28.28 0.63
CA LEU A 270 2.87 28.43 -0.65
C LEU A 270 1.64 27.51 -0.74
N TYR A 271 1.79 26.26 -0.29
CA TYR A 271 0.74 25.25 -0.38
C TYR A 271 -0.43 25.58 0.54
N GLY A 272 -0.14 25.95 1.79
CA GLY A 272 -1.15 26.39 2.74
C GLY A 272 -1.89 27.64 2.26
N ARG A 273 -1.21 28.62 1.66
CA ARG A 273 -1.88 29.80 1.08
C ARG A 273 -2.81 29.46 -0.09
N LEU A 274 -2.45 28.48 -0.92
CA LEU A 274 -3.34 27.96 -1.96
C LEU A 274 -4.58 27.30 -1.33
N LEU A 275 -4.40 26.47 -0.29
CA LEU A 275 -5.51 25.81 0.39
C LEU A 275 -6.42 26.80 1.12
N VAL A 276 -5.89 27.84 1.77
CA VAL A 276 -6.71 28.93 2.35
C VAL A 276 -7.55 29.62 1.28
N TYR A 277 -7.00 29.82 0.07
CA TYR A 277 -7.78 30.34 -1.05
C TYR A 277 -8.91 29.39 -1.47
N VAL A 278 -8.64 28.10 -1.58
CA VAL A 278 -9.67 27.07 -1.83
C VAL A 278 -10.76 27.15 -0.76
N ASN A 279 -10.38 27.24 0.51
CA ASN A 279 -11.33 27.33 1.61
C ASN A 279 -12.20 28.60 1.50
N SER A 280 -11.57 29.75 1.27
CA SER A 280 -12.26 31.04 1.06
C SER A 280 -13.22 31.00 -0.14
N ARG A 281 -12.88 30.24 -1.18
CA ARG A 281 -13.64 30.14 -2.42
C ARG A 281 -14.88 29.28 -2.27
N PHE A 282 -14.77 28.18 -1.53
CA PHE A 282 -15.78 27.14 -1.46
C PHE A 282 -16.47 27.01 -0.09
N ASP A 283 -16.02 27.74 0.93
CA ASP A 283 -16.56 27.74 2.29
C ASP A 283 -16.59 26.31 2.87
N VAL A 284 -15.44 25.62 2.83
CA VAL A 284 -15.34 24.19 3.13
C VAL A 284 -15.28 23.96 4.64
N VAL A 285 -14.33 24.62 5.31
CA VAL A 285 -14.09 24.53 6.74
C VAL A 285 -14.29 25.94 7.33
N PRO A 286 -15.25 26.13 8.24
CA PRO A 286 -15.43 27.42 8.89
C PRO A 286 -14.21 27.76 9.76
N GLU A 287 -13.99 29.05 10.02
CA GLU A 287 -12.95 29.56 10.93
C GLU A 287 -11.49 29.49 10.44
N ILE A 288 -11.25 29.07 9.20
CA ILE A 288 -9.90 29.08 8.59
C ILE A 288 -9.86 30.10 7.45
N ASP A 289 -9.52 31.35 7.78
CA ASP A 289 -9.50 32.47 6.84
C ASP A 289 -8.08 32.95 6.49
N SER A 290 -7.07 32.47 7.22
CA SER A 290 -5.67 32.89 7.09
C SER A 290 -4.70 31.71 7.07
N TYR A 291 -3.49 31.96 6.56
CA TYR A 291 -2.42 30.96 6.58
C TYR A 291 -1.98 30.63 8.00
N GLU A 292 -1.95 31.63 8.88
CA GLU A 292 -1.59 31.45 10.29
C GLU A 292 -2.55 30.47 10.97
N GLU A 293 -3.86 30.65 10.80
CA GLU A 293 -4.88 29.71 11.32
C GLU A 293 -4.71 28.33 10.68
N PHE A 294 -4.56 28.26 9.36
CA PHE A 294 -4.36 27.00 8.62
C PHE A 294 -3.12 26.23 9.10
N SER A 295 -1.99 26.93 9.29
CA SER A 295 -0.71 26.32 9.67
C SER A 295 -0.71 25.70 11.07
N THR A 296 -1.65 26.14 11.90
CA THR A 296 -1.84 25.62 13.26
C THR A 296 -2.99 24.62 13.38
N ALA A 297 -3.78 24.45 12.31
CA ALA A 297 -4.93 23.55 12.30
C ALA A 297 -4.47 22.08 12.17
N PHE A 298 -5.26 21.16 12.73
CA PHE A 298 -4.95 19.74 12.63
C PHE A 298 -5.21 19.22 11.22
N LEU A 299 -4.34 18.33 10.72
CA LEU A 299 -4.44 17.81 9.35
C LEU A 299 -5.84 17.23 9.02
N ASP A 300 -6.47 16.53 9.95
CA ASP A 300 -7.81 15.96 9.73
C ASP A 300 -8.90 17.04 9.57
N GLU A 301 -8.76 18.20 10.23
CA GLU A 301 -9.70 19.33 10.13
C GLU A 301 -9.58 20.04 8.78
N ILE A 302 -8.36 20.18 8.27
CA ILE A 302 -8.09 20.87 7.00
C ILE A 302 -8.13 19.93 5.78
N ARG A 303 -8.23 18.62 5.97
CA ARG A 303 -8.32 17.62 4.87
C ARG A 303 -9.43 17.89 3.87
N PRO A 304 -10.65 18.25 4.28
CA PRO A 304 -11.72 18.55 3.34
C PRO A 304 -11.36 19.67 2.34
N ILE A 305 -10.49 20.62 2.72
CA ILE A 305 -10.03 21.70 1.83
C ILE A 305 -9.16 21.14 0.71
N ARG A 306 -8.25 20.23 1.05
CA ARG A 306 -7.42 19.50 0.08
C ARG A 306 -8.28 18.63 -0.83
N ASP A 307 -9.20 17.86 -0.27
CA ASP A 307 -10.07 16.97 -1.04
C ASP A 307 -10.93 17.79 -2.02
N ARG A 308 -11.39 18.97 -1.60
CA ARG A 308 -12.09 19.92 -2.47
C ARG A 308 -11.24 20.35 -3.66
N LEU A 309 -9.93 20.59 -3.47
CA LEU A 309 -9.02 21.03 -4.53
C LEU A 309 -8.80 19.95 -5.60
N TYR A 310 -8.56 18.69 -5.21
CA TYR A 310 -8.15 17.63 -6.14
C TYR A 310 -9.28 16.69 -6.59
N HIS A 311 -10.31 16.48 -5.77
CA HIS A 311 -11.36 15.48 -6.08
C HIS A 311 -12.67 16.10 -6.59
N GLU A 312 -12.99 17.33 -6.19
CA GLU A 312 -14.32 17.89 -6.43
C GLU A 312 -14.36 19.16 -7.29
N ALA A 313 -13.19 19.69 -7.66
CA ALA A 313 -13.08 20.93 -8.39
C ALA A 313 -12.09 20.84 -9.55
N ASP A 314 -12.12 21.85 -10.41
CA ASP A 314 -11.17 21.98 -11.51
C ASP A 314 -9.87 22.58 -10.97
N THR A 315 -8.94 21.72 -10.57
CA THR A 315 -7.67 22.08 -9.92
C THR A 315 -6.85 23.06 -10.77
N GLU A 316 -6.71 22.79 -12.07
CA GLU A 316 -6.00 23.68 -13.01
C GLU A 316 -6.63 25.08 -13.03
N ALA A 317 -7.96 25.14 -13.11
CA ALA A 317 -8.67 26.42 -13.11
C ALA A 317 -8.50 27.19 -11.78
N ILE A 318 -8.55 26.49 -10.64
CA ILE A 318 -8.36 27.10 -9.32
C ILE A 318 -6.95 27.64 -9.15
N ILE A 319 -5.92 26.87 -9.50
CA ILE A 319 -4.52 27.31 -9.42
C ILE A 319 -4.31 28.53 -10.33
N THR A 320 -4.85 28.48 -11.55
CA THR A 320 -4.79 29.61 -12.49
C THR A 320 -5.49 30.86 -11.93
N GLU A 321 -6.65 30.70 -11.28
CA GLU A 321 -7.40 31.79 -10.63
C GLU A 321 -6.59 32.38 -9.48
N PHE A 322 -6.05 31.54 -8.59
CA PHE A 322 -5.20 31.95 -7.47
C PHE A 322 -3.98 32.75 -7.92
N VAL A 323 -3.28 32.25 -8.95
CA VAL A 323 -2.09 32.91 -9.50
C VAL A 323 -2.45 34.27 -10.12
N THR A 324 -3.59 34.35 -10.82
CA THR A 324 -4.05 35.56 -11.50
C THR A 324 -4.55 36.63 -10.53
N GLU A 325 -5.33 36.23 -9.52
CA GLU A 325 -5.91 37.13 -8.52
C GLU A 325 -4.87 37.56 -7.48
N ASN A 326 -3.89 36.69 -7.20
CA ASN A 326 -2.88 36.85 -6.16
C ASN A 326 -3.45 37.39 -4.83
N PRO A 327 -4.46 36.73 -4.25
CA PRO A 327 -5.11 37.20 -3.03
C PRO A 327 -4.14 37.23 -1.83
N ALA A 328 -3.15 36.35 -1.84
CA ALA A 328 -2.13 36.22 -0.81
C ALA A 328 -0.97 37.24 -0.92
N GLY A 329 -0.94 38.05 -1.99
CA GLY A 329 0.11 39.07 -2.19
C GLY A 329 1.52 38.48 -2.41
N LEU A 330 1.60 37.29 -2.99
CA LEU A 330 2.83 36.55 -3.29
C LEU A 330 3.70 37.28 -4.33
N SER A 331 5.01 37.01 -4.28
CA SER A 331 5.98 37.50 -5.26
C SER A 331 5.82 36.80 -6.62
N GLU A 332 6.37 37.37 -7.69
CA GLU A 332 6.35 36.72 -9.01
C GLU A 332 7.01 35.33 -9.01
N SER A 333 8.08 35.12 -8.21
CA SER A 333 8.73 33.81 -8.09
C SER A 333 7.84 32.79 -7.37
N ALA A 334 7.17 33.20 -6.30
CA ALA A 334 6.22 32.37 -5.57
C ALA A 334 5.01 31.99 -6.44
N LEU A 335 4.47 32.96 -7.19
CA LEU A 335 3.38 32.71 -8.14
C LEU A 335 3.80 31.74 -9.26
N SER A 336 5.02 31.89 -9.79
CA SER A 336 5.57 30.97 -10.79
C SER A 336 5.67 29.55 -10.23
N GLN A 337 6.12 29.39 -8.99
CA GLN A 337 6.20 28.07 -8.36
C GLN A 337 4.82 27.43 -8.17
N VAL A 338 3.81 28.21 -7.78
CA VAL A 338 2.44 27.70 -7.63
C VAL A 338 1.80 27.40 -8.99
N GLU A 339 2.12 28.17 -10.04
CA GLU A 339 1.62 27.90 -11.40
C GLU A 339 2.13 26.55 -11.94
N GLU A 340 3.35 26.14 -11.58
CA GLU A 340 3.90 24.83 -11.96
C GLU A 340 3.07 23.66 -11.41
N TRP A 341 2.38 23.84 -10.28
CA TRP A 341 1.53 22.80 -9.67
C TRP A 341 0.31 22.42 -10.51
N ILE A 342 0.04 23.10 -11.62
CA ILE A 342 -0.92 22.62 -12.64
C ILE A 342 -0.49 21.27 -13.21
N ALA A 343 0.82 20.97 -13.24
CA ALA A 343 1.37 19.70 -13.70
C ALA A 343 1.39 18.60 -12.61
N TYR A 344 0.56 18.72 -11.57
CA TYR A 344 0.45 17.72 -10.52
C TYR A 344 0.04 16.35 -11.08
N GLU A 345 0.46 15.29 -10.40
CA GLU A 345 -0.02 13.93 -10.62
C GLU A 345 -0.72 13.47 -9.33
N THR A 346 -1.90 12.86 -9.45
CA THR A 346 -2.65 12.35 -8.30
C THR A 346 -3.24 11.00 -8.62
N ASP A 347 -2.95 10.01 -7.78
CA ASP A 347 -3.49 8.66 -7.89
C ASP A 347 -3.07 7.79 -6.69
N GLU A 348 -3.32 6.49 -6.79
CA GLU A 348 -2.69 5.43 -6.00
C GLU A 348 -1.27 5.14 -6.51
N PHE A 349 -0.31 5.02 -5.61
CA PHE A 349 1.08 4.69 -5.94
C PHE A 349 1.58 3.55 -5.06
N ALA A 350 2.67 2.91 -5.50
CA ALA A 350 3.49 2.05 -4.67
C ALA A 350 4.85 2.70 -4.41
N VAL A 351 5.26 2.77 -3.14
CA VAL A 351 6.64 3.07 -2.77
C VAL A 351 7.46 1.80 -3.03
N VAL A 352 8.40 1.85 -3.97
CA VAL A 352 9.12 0.64 -4.43
C VAL A 352 10.62 0.63 -4.11
N GLU A 353 11.23 1.81 -3.90
CA GLU A 353 12.67 1.90 -3.62
C GLU A 353 13.01 3.20 -2.89
N HIS A 354 13.87 3.13 -1.86
CA HIS A 354 14.54 4.31 -1.31
C HIS A 354 15.95 4.45 -1.87
N ARG A 355 16.30 5.65 -2.34
CA ARG A 355 17.63 6.00 -2.85
C ARG A 355 18.28 7.04 -1.95
N GLU A 356 19.54 7.38 -2.27
CA GLU A 356 20.30 8.36 -1.49
C GLU A 356 19.62 9.75 -1.48
N ARG A 357 18.92 10.17 -2.55
CA ARG A 357 18.37 11.52 -2.69
C ARG A 357 16.86 11.59 -2.90
N ASP A 358 16.21 10.45 -3.02
CA ASP A 358 14.81 10.36 -3.42
C ASP A 358 14.23 9.01 -3.02
N THR A 359 12.90 8.92 -3.03
CA THR A 359 12.16 7.67 -2.94
C THR A 359 11.34 7.49 -4.20
N VAL A 360 11.33 6.28 -4.74
CA VAL A 360 10.66 5.97 -6.00
C VAL A 360 9.21 5.57 -5.73
N PHE A 361 8.30 6.37 -6.26
CA PHE A 361 6.86 6.11 -6.29
C PHE A 361 6.51 5.56 -7.67
N LEU A 362 5.84 4.42 -7.73
CA LEU A 362 5.39 3.75 -8.95
C LEU A 362 3.87 3.93 -9.06
N ASP A 363 3.43 4.49 -10.18
CA ASP A 363 2.03 4.42 -10.59
C ASP A 363 1.80 3.04 -11.25
N PRO A 364 0.97 2.15 -10.65
CA PRO A 364 0.72 0.83 -11.20
C PRO A 364 -0.26 0.83 -12.39
N GLU A 365 -1.18 1.80 -12.46
CA GLU A 365 -2.17 1.91 -13.53
C GLU A 365 -1.55 2.42 -14.82
N GLN A 366 -0.70 3.44 -14.69
CA GLN A 366 0.12 3.98 -15.77
C GLN A 366 1.59 3.76 -15.41
N PRO A 367 2.22 2.64 -15.83
CA PRO A 367 3.53 2.20 -15.32
C PRO A 367 4.60 3.27 -15.50
N ARG A 368 4.74 4.15 -14.51
CA ARG A 368 5.64 5.30 -14.45
C ARG A 368 6.19 5.39 -13.04
N ALA A 369 7.50 5.62 -12.97
CA ALA A 369 8.22 5.77 -11.72
C ALA A 369 8.61 7.24 -11.54
N PHE A 370 8.42 7.78 -10.34
CA PHE A 370 8.68 9.16 -9.97
C PHE A 370 9.70 9.18 -8.83
N ALA A 371 10.74 10.01 -8.94
CA ALA A 371 11.70 10.29 -7.88
C ALA A 371 11.14 11.41 -7.00
N VAL A 372 10.67 11.04 -5.81
CA VAL A 372 9.98 11.94 -4.88
C VAL A 372 10.89 12.28 -3.71
N THR A 373 11.05 13.57 -3.45
CA THR A 373 11.73 14.13 -2.28
C THR A 373 10.71 14.38 -1.17
N ALA A 374 11.04 13.98 0.05
CA ALA A 374 10.17 14.22 1.18
C ALA A 374 10.21 15.69 1.63
N VAL A 375 9.08 16.23 2.10
CA VAL A 375 9.02 17.61 2.59
C VAL A 375 9.57 17.74 4.01
N HIS A 376 9.23 16.80 4.89
CA HIS A 376 9.55 16.90 6.33
C HIS A 376 10.36 15.69 6.80
N ASP A 377 9.71 14.52 6.84
CA ASP A 377 10.33 13.29 7.34
C ASP A 377 10.76 12.39 6.19
N PRO A 378 11.95 11.76 6.28
CA PRO A 378 12.41 10.84 5.27
C PRO A 378 11.47 9.63 5.20
N TYR A 379 11.05 9.26 3.98
CA TYR A 379 10.14 8.14 3.78
C TYR A 379 10.58 6.80 4.39
N PRO A 380 11.87 6.42 4.47
CA PRO A 380 12.30 5.19 5.13
C PRO A 380 11.87 5.02 6.59
N GLU A 381 11.59 6.11 7.31
CA GLU A 381 11.09 6.06 8.68
C GLU A 381 9.61 5.68 8.73
N LYS A 382 8.83 6.19 7.77
CA LYS A 382 7.40 5.91 7.62
C LYS A 382 7.13 4.58 6.91
N PHE A 383 7.96 4.25 5.95
CA PHE A 383 7.85 3.10 5.06
C PHE A 383 9.19 2.34 5.10
N PRO A 384 9.36 1.38 6.02
CA PRO A 384 10.64 0.69 6.16
C PRO A 384 11.05 -0.06 4.88
N PRO A 385 12.34 -0.06 4.49
CA PRO A 385 12.81 -0.76 3.28
C PRO A 385 12.47 -2.26 3.22
N ALA A 386 12.25 -2.89 4.37
CA ALA A 386 11.89 -4.31 4.48
C ALA A 386 10.41 -4.59 4.15
N GLU A 387 9.58 -3.54 4.10
CA GLU A 387 8.13 -3.61 3.86
C GLU A 387 7.75 -3.14 2.45
N LEU A 388 8.75 -2.82 1.61
CA LEU A 388 8.52 -2.46 0.21
C LEU A 388 8.27 -3.72 -0.66
N PRO A 389 7.45 -3.63 -1.72
CA PRO A 389 6.72 -2.43 -2.14
C PRO A 389 5.54 -2.09 -1.22
N MET A 390 5.38 -0.80 -0.90
CA MET A 390 4.32 -0.35 0.01
C MET A 390 3.30 0.54 -0.71
N PRO A 391 2.02 0.14 -0.77
CA PRO A 391 0.99 0.93 -1.41
C PRO A 391 0.57 2.15 -0.58
N VAL A 392 0.30 3.24 -1.29
CA VAL A 392 -0.12 4.53 -0.73
C VAL A 392 -1.26 5.08 -1.59
N ALA A 393 -2.35 5.47 -0.96
CA ALA A 393 -3.53 6.01 -1.63
C ALA A 393 -3.53 7.54 -1.59
N ASP A 394 -4.29 8.14 -2.49
CA ASP A 394 -4.65 9.56 -2.45
C ASP A 394 -3.38 10.44 -2.36
N VAL A 395 -2.34 10.07 -3.10
CA VAL A 395 -1.08 10.80 -3.14
C VAL A 395 -1.17 11.91 -4.16
N VAL A 396 -0.69 13.09 -3.81
CA VAL A 396 -0.50 14.19 -4.77
C VAL A 396 0.99 14.48 -4.87
N LEU A 397 1.51 14.33 -6.09
CA LEU A 397 2.87 14.69 -6.47
C LEU A 397 2.86 16.07 -7.14
N LEU A 398 3.70 16.98 -6.64
CA LEU A 398 3.79 18.36 -7.09
C LEU A 398 5.21 18.67 -7.58
N PRO A 399 5.37 19.41 -8.70
CA PRO A 399 6.66 19.98 -9.05
C PRO A 399 7.05 21.04 -8.02
N PHE A 400 8.28 20.99 -7.57
CA PHE A 400 8.84 22.01 -6.69
C PHE A 400 10.31 22.22 -7.01
N GLU A 401 10.65 23.42 -7.48
CA GLU A 401 11.96 23.71 -8.06
C GLU A 401 12.36 22.66 -9.12
N ASP A 402 13.50 21.98 -8.93
CA ASP A 402 13.99 20.93 -9.83
C ASP A 402 13.66 19.51 -9.33
N THR A 403 12.71 19.35 -8.40
CA THR A 403 12.31 18.06 -7.83
C THR A 403 10.79 17.83 -7.86
N ILE A 404 10.37 16.62 -7.47
CA ILE A 404 8.98 16.26 -7.22
C ILE A 404 8.82 16.06 -5.72
N VAL A 405 7.81 16.67 -5.12
CA VAL A 405 7.48 16.50 -3.71
C VAL A 405 6.07 15.94 -3.54
N SER A 406 5.83 15.17 -2.49
CA SER A 406 4.45 14.91 -2.07
C SER A 406 3.89 16.13 -1.33
N ASP A 407 2.60 16.35 -1.41
CA ASP A 407 1.92 17.36 -0.57
C ASP A 407 2.02 17.12 0.95
N GLY A 408 2.48 15.93 1.37
CA GLY A 408 2.70 15.54 2.77
C GLY A 408 1.54 14.74 3.39
N TRP A 409 0.45 14.54 2.64
CA TRP A 409 -0.80 13.96 3.15
C TRP A 409 -0.91 12.47 2.83
N LEU A 410 0.22 11.79 2.96
CA LEU A 410 0.34 10.37 2.67
C LEU A 410 -0.23 9.58 3.84
N ARG A 411 -1.25 8.76 3.59
CA ARG A 411 -1.63 7.72 4.55
C ARG A 411 -1.45 6.36 3.90
N PRO A 412 -0.76 5.41 4.58
CA PRO A 412 -0.89 4.01 4.19
C PRO A 412 -2.38 3.67 4.29
N ASP A 413 -2.94 3.17 3.20
CA ASP A 413 -4.34 2.76 3.17
C ASP A 413 -4.41 1.30 3.63
N PRO A 414 -4.96 1.00 4.82
CA PRO A 414 -5.01 -0.36 5.35
C PRO A 414 -5.85 -1.32 4.50
N ILE A 415 -6.83 -0.79 3.76
CA ILE A 415 -7.68 -1.57 2.84
C ILE A 415 -6.85 -1.92 1.61
N LEU A 416 -6.17 -0.93 1.03
CA LEU A 416 -5.26 -1.12 -0.10
C LEU A 416 -4.12 -2.08 0.26
N LEU A 417 -3.53 -1.97 1.46
CA LEU A 417 -2.49 -2.88 1.98
C LEU A 417 -2.94 -4.35 2.08
N GLY A 418 -4.19 -4.62 2.46
CA GLY A 418 -4.73 -5.97 2.61
C GLY A 418 -5.31 -6.57 1.33
N ALA A 419 -5.71 -5.72 0.37
CA ALA A 419 -6.36 -6.13 -0.88
C ALA A 419 -5.52 -5.83 -2.13
N TRP A 420 -4.27 -5.39 -1.98
CA TRP A 420 -3.39 -4.91 -3.06
C TRP A 420 -3.21 -5.93 -4.19
N ASP A 421 -2.81 -7.16 -3.82
CA ASP A 421 -2.60 -8.26 -4.77
C ASP A 421 -3.89 -8.64 -5.51
N MET A 422 -5.05 -8.42 -4.88
CA MET A 422 -6.37 -8.71 -5.46
C MET A 422 -6.89 -7.55 -6.33
N LEU A 423 -6.64 -6.30 -5.96
CA LEU A 423 -7.19 -5.11 -6.60
C LEU A 423 -6.46 -4.73 -7.87
N LEU A 424 -5.13 -4.88 -7.89
CA LEU A 424 -4.34 -4.43 -9.03
C LEU A 424 -4.13 -5.52 -10.08
N ASP A 425 -4.34 -6.81 -9.78
CA ASP A 425 -4.06 -7.96 -10.68
C ASP A 425 -2.71 -7.79 -11.43
N THR A 426 -1.73 -7.18 -10.74
CA THR A 426 -0.53 -6.64 -11.38
C THR A 426 0.68 -6.97 -10.52
N ASP A 427 1.61 -7.70 -11.12
CA ASP A 427 2.95 -7.89 -10.57
C ASP A 427 3.68 -6.53 -10.54
N LEU A 428 3.89 -5.99 -9.34
CA LEU A 428 4.54 -4.70 -9.14
C LEU A 428 6.00 -4.71 -9.55
N ASP A 429 6.72 -5.82 -9.35
CA ASP A 429 8.11 -5.94 -9.78
C ASP A 429 8.19 -5.84 -11.30
N ALA A 430 7.28 -6.52 -12.01
CA ALA A 430 7.20 -6.44 -13.47
C ALA A 430 6.78 -5.04 -13.95
N THR A 431 5.93 -4.36 -13.20
CA THR A 431 5.44 -3.00 -13.50
C THR A 431 6.52 -1.95 -13.26
N ASP A 432 7.27 -2.05 -12.16
CA ASP A 432 8.45 -1.23 -11.91
C ASP A 432 9.52 -1.46 -12.98
N GLU A 433 9.81 -2.74 -13.30
CA GLU A 433 10.73 -3.08 -14.38
C GLU A 433 10.26 -2.48 -15.71
N GLU A 434 8.95 -2.49 -16.01
CA GLU A 434 8.38 -1.84 -17.20
C GLU A 434 8.55 -0.32 -17.17
N ALA A 435 8.13 0.33 -16.09
CA ALA A 435 8.15 1.78 -15.93
C ALA A 435 9.56 2.34 -16.12
N ARG A 436 10.51 1.76 -15.39
CA ARG A 436 11.94 2.10 -15.52
C ARG A 436 12.49 1.74 -16.88
N HIS A 437 11.96 0.71 -17.54
CA HIS A 437 12.41 0.36 -18.88
C HIS A 437 11.96 1.37 -19.92
N ARG A 438 10.69 1.74 -19.86
CA ARG A 438 9.99 2.49 -20.90
C ARG A 438 10.18 4.00 -20.77
N TYR A 439 10.13 4.51 -19.55
CA TYR A 439 10.11 5.95 -19.28
C TYR A 439 11.29 6.42 -18.43
N GLY A 440 12.00 5.50 -17.79
CA GLY A 440 12.99 5.84 -16.77
C GLY A 440 12.29 6.19 -15.44
N VAL A 441 13.01 6.90 -14.57
CA VAL A 441 12.41 7.47 -13.35
C VAL A 441 12.32 8.98 -13.53
N ALA A 442 11.10 9.50 -13.58
CA ALA A 442 10.83 10.92 -13.75
C ALA A 442 11.30 11.69 -12.51
N ALA A 443 12.11 12.72 -12.71
CA ALA A 443 12.61 13.59 -11.64
C ALA A 443 11.96 14.98 -11.64
N THR A 444 11.08 15.26 -12.61
CA THR A 444 10.36 16.53 -12.76
C THR A 444 8.95 16.27 -13.29
N LEU A 445 8.03 17.19 -13.04
CA LEU A 445 6.67 17.19 -13.59
C LEU A 445 6.46 18.39 -14.55
N PRO A 446 5.74 18.22 -15.67
CA PRO A 446 5.22 16.95 -16.18
C PRO A 446 6.36 15.99 -16.59
N PRO A 447 6.15 14.66 -16.52
CA PRO A 447 7.23 13.71 -16.71
C PRO A 447 7.79 13.80 -18.15
N GLU A 448 9.08 14.06 -18.27
CA GLU A 448 9.79 13.90 -19.54
C GLU A 448 10.11 12.43 -19.77
N ASP A 449 9.63 11.85 -20.87
CA ASP A 449 10.00 10.48 -21.24
C ASP A 449 11.51 10.42 -21.57
N GLU A 450 12.24 9.48 -20.96
CA GLU A 450 13.60 9.15 -21.42
C GLU A 450 13.61 8.92 -22.95
N PRO A 451 14.66 9.35 -23.67
CA PRO A 451 14.74 9.14 -25.11
C PRO A 451 14.51 7.67 -25.42
N ASP A 452 13.50 7.41 -26.26
CA ASP A 452 13.01 6.10 -26.65
C ASP A 452 14.15 5.08 -26.73
N ARG A 453 14.21 4.15 -25.76
CA ARG A 453 15.23 3.10 -25.78
C ARG A 453 15.14 2.37 -27.10
N SER A 454 16.28 1.95 -27.65
CA SER A 454 16.26 1.31 -28.97
C SER A 454 15.34 0.09 -28.96
N ASP A 455 14.64 -0.14 -30.07
CA ASP A 455 13.76 -1.31 -30.24
C ASP A 455 14.47 -2.63 -29.88
N ALA A 456 15.78 -2.68 -30.08
CA ALA A 456 16.63 -3.80 -29.70
C ALA A 456 16.74 -3.99 -28.18
N GLU A 457 16.81 -2.92 -27.40
CA GLU A 457 16.85 -2.96 -25.94
C GLU A 457 15.48 -3.33 -25.36
N LYS A 458 14.40 -2.75 -25.91
CA LYS A 458 13.01 -3.15 -25.60
C LYS A 458 12.80 -4.64 -25.82
N LEU A 459 13.16 -5.13 -27.01
CA LEU A 459 12.98 -6.54 -27.35
C LEU A 459 13.81 -7.49 -26.45
N ARG A 460 15.01 -7.10 -26.03
CA ARG A 460 15.82 -7.89 -25.08
C ARG A 460 15.18 -7.95 -23.70
N PHE A 461 14.63 -6.84 -23.23
CA PHE A 461 13.94 -6.77 -21.95
C PHE A 461 12.64 -7.59 -21.97
N TYR A 462 11.79 -7.38 -22.97
CA TYR A 462 10.51 -8.10 -23.10
C TYR A 462 10.68 -9.62 -23.24
N THR A 463 11.83 -10.09 -23.74
CA THR A 463 12.10 -11.53 -23.92
C THR A 463 12.82 -12.21 -22.76
N LYS A 464 13.19 -11.46 -21.70
CA LYS A 464 14.04 -11.86 -20.57
C LYS A 464 13.51 -13.07 -19.79
N ASN A 465 12.27 -13.01 -19.30
CA ASN A 465 11.62 -14.06 -18.48
C ASN A 465 10.29 -14.50 -19.15
N LYS A 466 9.57 -15.45 -18.56
CA LYS A 466 8.31 -15.97 -19.13
C LYS A 466 7.20 -14.93 -19.07
N GLU A 467 7.09 -14.26 -17.94
CA GLU A 467 6.05 -13.29 -17.63
C GLU A 467 6.10 -12.05 -18.53
N ASN A 468 7.28 -11.41 -18.69
CA ASN A 468 7.48 -10.31 -19.64
C ASN A 468 7.07 -10.73 -21.06
N ARG A 469 7.30 -11.99 -21.46
CA ARG A 469 6.89 -12.46 -22.80
C ARG A 469 5.37 -12.57 -22.95
N GLU A 470 4.66 -12.82 -21.87
CA GLU A 470 3.20 -12.89 -21.84
C GLU A 470 2.62 -11.47 -21.82
N ARG A 471 3.10 -10.61 -20.91
CA ARG A 471 2.70 -9.20 -20.79
C ARG A 471 2.96 -8.39 -22.07
N PHE A 472 4.15 -8.53 -22.66
CA PHE A 472 4.54 -7.78 -23.87
C PHE A 472 4.33 -8.56 -25.17
N ALA A 473 3.46 -9.57 -25.20
CA ALA A 473 3.31 -10.46 -26.35
C ALA A 473 3.00 -9.71 -27.66
N GLU A 474 2.13 -8.71 -27.62
CA GLU A 474 1.78 -7.89 -28.78
C GLU A 474 2.96 -7.05 -29.25
N GLU A 475 3.67 -6.45 -28.31
CA GLU A 475 4.81 -5.58 -28.56
C GLU A 475 6.02 -6.36 -29.11
N ILE A 476 6.33 -7.52 -28.53
CA ILE A 476 7.32 -8.46 -29.04
C ILE A 476 6.97 -8.87 -30.47
N ASN A 477 5.69 -9.15 -30.76
CA ASN A 477 5.23 -9.49 -32.10
C ASN A 477 5.40 -8.33 -33.08
N ARG A 478 5.19 -7.08 -32.64
CA ARG A 478 5.44 -5.89 -33.46
C ARG A 478 6.94 -5.76 -33.75
N LEU A 479 7.77 -5.69 -32.71
CA LEU A 479 9.21 -5.45 -32.81
C LEU A 479 9.92 -6.55 -33.61
N LYS A 480 9.59 -7.83 -33.40
CA LYS A 480 10.24 -8.93 -34.14
C LYS A 480 9.98 -8.89 -35.65
N ASN A 481 8.88 -8.24 -36.08
CA ASN A 481 8.50 -8.14 -37.49
C ASN A 481 8.94 -6.82 -38.13
N GLU A 482 9.57 -5.91 -37.37
CA GLU A 482 9.94 -4.59 -37.84
C GLU A 482 11.28 -4.57 -38.60
N SER A 483 12.24 -5.42 -38.22
CA SER A 483 13.49 -5.58 -38.96
C SER A 483 14.11 -6.98 -38.82
N GLU A 484 14.95 -7.37 -39.78
CA GLU A 484 15.74 -8.61 -39.72
C GLU A 484 16.64 -8.66 -38.48
N GLU A 485 17.18 -7.50 -38.05
CA GLU A 485 18.01 -7.42 -36.86
C GLU A 485 17.23 -7.74 -35.59
N LEU A 486 16.02 -7.19 -35.45
CA LEU A 486 15.14 -7.46 -34.30
C LEU A 486 14.64 -8.91 -34.30
N ALA A 487 14.26 -9.45 -35.45
CA ALA A 487 13.90 -10.87 -35.58
C ALA A 487 15.04 -11.78 -35.08
N ARG A 488 16.28 -11.50 -35.49
CA ARG A 488 17.46 -12.24 -35.03
C ARG A 488 17.68 -12.11 -33.52
N ILE A 489 17.52 -10.91 -32.96
CA ILE A 489 17.62 -10.69 -31.51
C ILE A 489 16.57 -11.51 -30.76
N TYR A 490 15.31 -11.47 -31.21
CA TYR A 490 14.22 -12.25 -30.63
C TYR A 490 14.56 -13.75 -30.58
N HIS A 491 14.87 -14.36 -31.72
CA HIS A 491 15.17 -15.79 -31.78
C HIS A 491 16.40 -16.17 -30.95
N GLN A 492 17.41 -15.29 -30.88
CA GLN A 492 18.57 -15.48 -30.03
C GLN A 492 18.19 -15.50 -28.53
N GLN A 493 17.34 -14.58 -28.07
CA GLN A 493 16.93 -14.51 -26.66
C GLN A 493 16.07 -15.71 -26.25
N ILE A 494 15.06 -16.04 -27.06
CA ILE A 494 14.22 -17.22 -26.82
C ILE A 494 15.05 -18.51 -26.81
N GLY A 495 15.99 -18.63 -27.75
CA GLY A 495 16.90 -19.76 -27.83
C GLY A 495 17.80 -19.91 -26.61
N LYS A 496 18.38 -18.80 -26.10
CA LYS A 496 19.18 -18.78 -24.86
C LYS A 496 18.36 -19.23 -23.66
N GLY A 497 17.10 -18.79 -23.55
CA GLY A 497 16.20 -19.23 -22.48
C GLY A 497 15.98 -20.74 -22.50
N ARG A 498 15.64 -21.30 -23.67
CA ARG A 498 15.41 -22.75 -23.85
C ARG A 498 16.68 -23.58 -23.66
N ALA A 499 17.85 -23.07 -24.04
CA ALA A 499 19.12 -23.78 -23.86
C ALA A 499 19.40 -24.14 -22.40
N ARG A 500 19.03 -23.27 -21.45
CA ARG A 500 19.22 -23.54 -20.01
C ARG A 500 18.41 -24.74 -19.52
N SER A 501 17.17 -24.91 -19.99
CA SER A 501 16.35 -26.07 -19.62
C SER A 501 16.84 -27.35 -20.32
N LEU A 502 17.17 -27.26 -21.61
CA LEU A 502 17.71 -28.37 -22.40
C LEU A 502 19.02 -28.92 -21.81
N GLY A 503 19.91 -28.06 -21.33
CA GLY A 503 21.17 -28.51 -20.71
C GLY A 503 20.95 -29.38 -19.47
N ARG A 504 19.88 -29.16 -18.70
CA ARG A 504 19.50 -30.03 -17.57
C ARG A 504 18.92 -31.35 -18.08
N GLU A 505 17.97 -31.29 -19.00
CA GLU A 505 17.34 -32.47 -19.62
C GLU A 505 18.39 -33.40 -20.26
N PHE A 506 19.37 -32.85 -20.97
CA PHE A 506 20.42 -33.61 -21.65
C PHE A 506 21.38 -34.30 -20.67
N ARG A 507 21.70 -33.63 -19.56
CA ARG A 507 22.52 -34.20 -18.50
C ARG A 507 21.82 -35.37 -17.81
N GLU A 508 20.52 -35.25 -17.54
CA GLU A 508 19.71 -36.33 -16.96
C GLU A 508 19.60 -37.54 -17.91
N MET A 509 19.53 -37.29 -19.21
CA MET A 509 19.54 -38.35 -20.23
C MET A 509 20.92 -38.98 -20.46
N GLY A 510 22.00 -38.36 -19.95
CA GLY A 510 23.37 -38.84 -20.12
C GLY A 510 23.88 -38.72 -21.56
N LEU A 511 23.52 -37.65 -22.26
CA LEU A 511 24.02 -37.39 -23.61
C LEU A 511 25.51 -37.00 -23.62
N ASP A 512 26.21 -37.36 -24.69
CA ASP A 512 27.54 -36.83 -25.00
C ASP A 512 27.43 -35.42 -25.63
N GLU A 513 28.58 -34.80 -25.94
CA GLU A 513 28.66 -33.47 -26.59
C GLU A 513 27.74 -33.35 -27.81
N ALA A 514 26.95 -32.27 -27.88
CA ALA A 514 26.00 -32.02 -28.96
C ALA A 514 25.83 -30.54 -29.28
N TYR A 515 25.54 -30.25 -30.54
CA TYR A 515 25.13 -28.92 -31.02
C TYR A 515 23.65 -28.96 -31.36
N VAL A 516 22.90 -28.00 -30.84
CA VAL A 516 21.43 -27.94 -30.96
C VAL A 516 21.01 -26.57 -31.47
N ALA A 517 20.33 -26.55 -32.62
CA ALA A 517 19.70 -25.34 -33.15
C ALA A 517 18.30 -25.18 -32.58
N ILE A 518 18.04 -24.01 -32.01
CA ILE A 518 16.77 -23.62 -31.42
C ILE A 518 16.21 -22.44 -32.21
N TYR A 519 15.00 -22.59 -32.74
CA TYR A 519 14.28 -21.54 -33.47
C TYR A 519 12.89 -21.41 -32.88
N ASP A 520 12.52 -20.18 -32.51
CA ASP A 520 11.23 -19.88 -31.86
C ASP A 520 10.93 -20.76 -30.62
N GLY A 521 11.98 -21.05 -29.84
CA GLY A 521 11.89 -21.91 -28.65
C GLY A 521 11.82 -23.41 -28.93
N GLN A 522 11.75 -23.81 -30.20
CA GLN A 522 11.71 -25.22 -30.63
C GLN A 522 13.08 -25.71 -31.08
N VAL A 523 13.41 -26.96 -30.78
CA VAL A 523 14.60 -27.61 -31.34
C VAL A 523 14.31 -27.96 -32.81
N VAL A 524 15.03 -27.35 -33.74
CA VAL A 524 14.83 -27.55 -35.18
C VAL A 524 15.89 -28.45 -35.82
N ALA A 525 17.08 -28.55 -35.21
CA ALA A 525 18.13 -29.46 -35.66
C ALA A 525 19.09 -29.81 -34.51
N THR A 526 19.70 -30.99 -34.57
CA THR A 526 20.80 -31.42 -33.68
C THR A 526 21.89 -32.11 -34.48
N ALA A 527 23.16 -31.91 -34.12
CA ALA A 527 24.28 -32.63 -34.72
C ALA A 527 25.51 -32.68 -33.80
N PRO A 528 26.49 -33.58 -34.07
CA PRO A 528 27.72 -33.67 -33.27
C PRO A 528 28.69 -32.50 -33.46
N THR A 529 28.50 -31.65 -34.48
CA THR A 529 29.38 -30.50 -34.74
C THR A 529 28.56 -29.29 -35.18
N GLU A 530 29.05 -28.09 -34.87
CA GLU A 530 28.41 -26.83 -35.26
C GLU A 530 28.24 -26.72 -36.78
N SER A 531 29.23 -27.17 -37.56
CA SER A 531 29.17 -27.15 -39.04
C SER A 531 28.02 -28.01 -39.57
N ALA A 532 27.83 -29.21 -39.03
CA ALA A 532 26.77 -30.10 -39.45
C ALA A 532 25.37 -29.55 -39.13
N VAL A 533 25.24 -28.83 -38.00
CA VAL A 533 24.01 -28.09 -37.68
C VAL A 533 23.77 -26.99 -38.71
N ARG A 534 24.79 -26.18 -39.03
CA ARG A 534 24.67 -25.09 -40.02
C ARG A 534 24.29 -25.59 -41.41
N ASP A 535 24.89 -26.70 -41.86
CA ASP A 535 24.55 -27.31 -43.14
C ASP A 535 23.06 -27.71 -43.16
N THR A 536 22.58 -28.35 -42.08
CA THR A 536 21.17 -28.73 -41.93
C THR A 536 20.26 -27.49 -41.94
N LEU A 537 20.63 -26.43 -41.24
CA LEU A 537 19.87 -25.17 -41.21
C LEU A 537 19.76 -24.54 -42.60
N SER A 538 20.81 -24.62 -43.42
CA SER A 538 20.79 -24.09 -44.79
C SER A 538 19.78 -24.79 -45.71
N ASP A 539 19.43 -26.04 -45.40
CA ASP A 539 18.47 -26.84 -46.18
C ASP A 539 17.01 -26.65 -45.72
N ILE A 540 16.79 -26.34 -44.43
CA ILE A 540 15.44 -26.33 -43.83
C ILE A 540 14.89 -24.93 -43.53
N MET A 541 15.76 -23.93 -43.36
CA MET A 541 15.32 -22.58 -43.01
C MET A 541 14.86 -21.81 -44.25
N PRO A 542 13.80 -20.97 -44.15
CA PRO A 542 13.43 -20.04 -45.21
C PRO A 542 14.58 -19.11 -45.63
N ASP A 543 14.58 -18.69 -46.90
CA ASP A 543 15.55 -17.76 -47.44
C ASP A 543 15.68 -16.50 -46.56
N GLY A 544 16.91 -16.13 -46.22
CA GLY A 544 17.21 -14.97 -45.36
C GLY A 544 17.10 -15.20 -43.85
N THR A 545 16.68 -16.39 -43.40
CA THR A 545 16.49 -16.70 -41.97
C THR A 545 17.49 -17.72 -41.40
N THR A 546 18.48 -18.15 -42.20
CA THR A 546 19.41 -19.22 -41.84
C THR A 546 20.25 -18.90 -40.58
N ASP A 547 20.49 -17.61 -40.31
CA ASP A 547 21.24 -17.13 -39.15
C ASP A 547 20.36 -16.78 -37.94
N HIS A 548 19.05 -17.01 -38.02
CA HIS A 548 18.11 -16.72 -36.92
C HIS A 548 18.15 -17.75 -35.78
N PRO A 549 18.27 -19.08 -36.03
CA PRO A 549 18.30 -20.07 -34.97
C PRO A 549 19.50 -19.86 -34.03
N TYR A 550 19.25 -19.96 -32.72
CA TYR A 550 20.30 -19.98 -31.72
C TYR A 550 20.93 -21.38 -31.66
N ILE A 551 22.25 -21.46 -31.87
CA ILE A 551 22.99 -22.71 -31.74
C ILE A 551 23.54 -22.82 -30.31
N TYR A 552 23.00 -23.76 -29.55
CA TYR A 552 23.48 -24.13 -28.23
C TYR A 552 24.52 -25.27 -28.34
N HIS A 553 25.67 -25.08 -27.70
CA HIS A 553 26.67 -26.13 -27.52
C HIS A 553 26.49 -26.74 -26.13
N TYR A 554 26.13 -28.02 -26.11
CA TYR A 554 26.06 -28.83 -24.91
C TYR A 554 27.36 -29.61 -24.76
N ASP A 555 28.03 -29.39 -23.64
CA ASP A 555 29.22 -30.12 -23.17
C ASP A 555 28.91 -30.59 -21.73
N PRO A 556 28.81 -31.91 -21.46
CA PRO A 556 28.19 -32.50 -20.26
C PRO A 556 28.63 -31.98 -18.88
#